data_AF-A0A7X1LRP7-F1
#
_entry.id   AF-A0A7X1LRP7-F1
#
_cell.length_a   1.000
_cell.length_b   1.000
_cell.length_c   1.000
_cell.angle_alpha   90.00
_cell.angle_beta   90.00
_cell.angle_gamma   90.00
#
_symmetry.space_group_name_H-M   'P 1'
#
loop_
_entity.id
_entity.type
_entity.pdbx_description
1 polymer ?
#
loop_
_entity_poly.entity_id
_entity_poly.type
_entity_poly.pdbx_seq_one_letter_code
_entity_poly.pdbx_strand_id
1 'polypeptide(L)'
;MRMSEGVEWGLHCCLILAWLGTDEPVPTAQFAAWFELPPAYLNKRLQALVRAGILTSTPGARGGFRLARRPEQISLMDVVAAVEGREDVFRCTEIRRRGEGAEAPEREFLQPCGIAAAMRKAELAWRRELAAQTLADLMEAAPPSAGGRARRHYERTRR
;
A
#
# COMPACT_ATOMS: atom_id res chain seq x y z
N MET A 1 -9.52 -11.95 4.05
CA MET A 1 -8.23 -11.32 3.68
C MET A 1 -7.79 -10.48 4.86
N ARG A 2 -6.59 -10.71 5.40
CA ARG A 2 -6.02 -9.90 6.48
C ARG A 2 -4.85 -9.13 5.88
N MET A 3 -4.94 -7.81 5.85
CA MET A 3 -3.83 -6.95 5.44
C MET A 3 -2.97 -6.64 6.65
N SER A 4 -1.68 -6.38 6.43
CA SER A 4 -0.81 -5.88 7.50
C SER A 4 -1.12 -4.42 7.80
N GLU A 5 -0.89 -4.04 9.06
CA GLU A 5 -0.94 -2.62 9.50
C GLU A 5 0.03 -1.74 8.71
N GLY A 6 1.04 -2.33 8.06
CA GLY A 6 2.00 -1.61 7.24
C GLY A 6 1.36 -0.83 6.08
N VAL A 7 0.20 -1.26 5.57
CA VAL A 7 -0.51 -0.56 4.51
C VAL A 7 -1.07 0.76 5.05
N GLU A 8 -1.76 0.71 6.19
CA GLU A 8 -2.30 1.88 6.86
C GLU A 8 -1.19 2.90 7.14
N TRP A 9 -0.08 2.43 7.71
CA TRP A 9 1.03 3.32 8.06
C TRP A 9 1.67 3.95 6.83
N GLY A 10 1.84 3.16 5.75
CA GLY A 10 2.37 3.65 4.48
C GLY A 10 1.48 4.72 3.85
N LEU A 11 0.16 4.47 3.81
CA LEU A 11 -0.83 5.41 3.28
C LEU A 11 -0.82 6.73 4.07
N HIS A 12 -0.84 6.66 5.40
CA HIS A 12 -0.81 7.85 6.25
C HIS A 12 0.48 8.66 6.08
N CYS A 13 1.65 8.01 5.98
CA CYS A 13 2.90 8.70 5.70
C CYS A 13 2.90 9.37 4.32
N CYS A 14 2.39 8.67 3.30
CA CYS A 14 2.24 9.22 1.95
C CYS A 14 1.30 10.45 1.92
N LEU A 15 0.17 10.40 2.64
CA LEU A 15 -0.75 11.54 2.74
C LEU A 15 -0.13 12.76 3.44
N ILE A 16 0.64 12.54 4.52
CA ILE A 16 1.37 13.63 5.16
C ILE A 16 2.33 14.26 4.16
N LEU A 17 3.15 13.48 3.47
CA LEU A 17 4.09 14.01 2.47
C LEU A 17 3.37 14.79 1.37
N ALA A 18 2.22 14.28 0.91
CA ALA A 18 1.40 14.95 -0.08
C ALA A 18 0.86 16.31 0.42
N TRP A 19 0.36 16.39 1.66
CA TRP A 19 -0.11 17.65 2.25
C TRP A 19 1.01 18.64 2.57
N LEU A 20 2.21 18.16 2.89
CA LEU A 20 3.35 19.03 3.11
C LEU A 20 3.79 19.71 1.81
N GLY A 21 3.67 19.02 0.67
CA GLY A 21 3.94 19.59 -0.65
C GLY A 21 5.36 20.18 -0.81
N THR A 22 6.28 19.75 0.05
CA THR A 22 7.68 20.21 0.08
C THR A 22 8.60 19.11 -0.44
N ASP A 23 9.71 19.52 -1.07
CA ASP A 23 10.78 18.62 -1.48
C ASP A 23 11.70 18.20 -0.32
N GLU A 24 11.51 18.80 0.86
CA GLU A 24 12.28 18.44 2.04
C GLU A 24 11.93 17.03 2.55
N PRO A 25 12.94 16.16 2.77
CA PRO A 25 12.71 14.82 3.26
C PRO A 25 12.24 14.84 4.72
N VAL A 26 11.28 13.96 5.04
CA VAL A 26 10.77 13.74 6.40
C VAL A 26 11.44 12.50 7.01
N PRO A 27 12.19 12.60 8.13
CA PRO A 27 12.84 11.46 8.75
C PRO A 27 11.84 10.43 9.31
N THR A 28 12.19 9.14 9.30
CA THR A 28 11.35 8.09 9.92
C THR A 28 11.03 8.39 11.37
N ALA A 29 11.98 8.94 12.13
CA ALA A 29 11.79 9.29 13.53
C ALA A 29 10.66 10.32 13.73
N GLN A 30 10.47 11.22 12.77
CA GLN A 30 9.40 12.22 12.81
C GLN A 30 8.04 11.56 12.57
N PHE A 31 7.92 10.69 11.56
CA PHE A 31 6.68 9.92 11.37
C PHE A 31 6.37 8.99 12.54
N ALA A 32 7.39 8.33 13.08
CA ALA A 32 7.26 7.44 14.22
C ALA A 32 6.75 8.18 15.46
N ALA A 33 7.28 9.37 15.74
CA ALA A 33 6.77 10.23 16.80
C ALA A 33 5.35 10.75 16.51
N TRP A 34 5.05 11.08 15.25
CA TRP A 34 3.75 11.60 14.84
C TRP A 34 2.62 10.59 15.09
N PHE A 35 2.85 9.33 14.74
CA PHE A 35 1.85 8.26 14.82
C PHE A 35 2.04 7.31 16.01
N GLU A 36 2.99 7.62 16.90
CA GLU A 36 3.35 6.77 18.05
C GLU A 36 3.72 5.33 17.64
N LEU A 37 4.49 5.20 16.56
CA LEU A 37 4.86 3.91 15.95
C LEU A 37 6.31 3.50 16.25
N PRO A 38 6.62 2.19 16.29
CA PRO A 38 8.00 1.72 16.40
C PRO A 38 8.85 2.13 15.18
N PRO A 39 9.93 2.94 15.35
CA PRO A 39 10.66 3.52 14.21
C PRO A 39 11.25 2.51 13.24
N ALA A 40 11.82 1.42 13.75
CA ALA A 40 12.45 0.39 12.91
C ALA A 40 11.42 -0.35 12.05
N TYR A 41 10.23 -0.61 12.61
CA TYR A 41 9.18 -1.32 11.89
C TYR A 41 8.53 -0.42 10.84
N LEU A 42 8.30 0.87 11.16
CA LEU A 42 7.85 1.86 10.18
C LEU A 42 8.87 2.03 9.04
N ASN A 43 10.17 2.12 9.37
CA ASN A 43 11.22 2.24 8.36
C ASN A 43 11.17 1.11 7.34
N LYS A 44 10.91 -0.14 7.78
CA LYS A 44 10.79 -1.29 6.88
C LYS A 44 9.66 -1.11 5.86
N ARG A 45 8.54 -0.47 6.25
CA ARG A 45 7.41 -0.17 5.36
C ARG A 45 7.72 0.95 4.40
N LEU A 46 8.32 2.04 4.88
CA LEU A 46 8.75 3.15 4.03
C LEU A 46 9.79 2.71 2.99
N GLN A 47 10.71 1.81 3.35
CA GLN A 47 11.67 1.23 2.40
C GLN A 47 11.00 0.33 1.34
N ALA A 48 9.90 -0.35 1.68
CA ALA A 48 9.13 -1.08 0.69
C ALA A 48 8.51 -0.11 -0.36
N LEU A 49 8.01 1.03 0.10
CA LEU A 49 7.51 2.10 -0.80
C LEU A 49 8.61 2.73 -1.65
N VAL A 50 9.84 2.84 -1.13
CA VAL A 50 11.00 3.29 -1.92
C VAL A 50 11.32 2.32 -3.03
N ARG A 51 11.37 1.01 -2.75
CA ARG A 51 11.59 -0.01 -3.79
C ARG A 51 10.51 -0.03 -4.86
N ALA A 52 9.28 0.35 -4.50
CA ALA A 52 8.18 0.47 -5.43
C ALA A 52 8.17 1.80 -6.21
N GLY A 53 9.12 2.70 -5.98
CA GLY A 53 9.17 4.01 -6.63
C GLY A 53 8.05 4.97 -6.21
N ILE A 54 7.42 4.73 -5.06
CA ILE A 54 6.39 5.61 -4.49
C ILE A 54 7.05 6.72 -3.68
N LEU A 55 8.09 6.36 -2.92
CA LEU A 55 8.91 7.27 -2.15
C LEU A 55 10.35 7.30 -2.70
N THR A 56 11.06 8.38 -2.44
CA THR A 56 12.53 8.38 -2.48
C THR A 56 13.07 8.60 -1.06
N SER A 57 14.29 8.10 -0.81
CA SER A 57 14.96 8.23 0.48
C SER A 57 16.29 8.96 0.29
N THR A 58 16.54 9.96 1.12
CA THR A 58 17.85 10.61 1.22
C THR A 58 18.55 10.10 2.48
N PRO A 59 19.78 9.58 2.42
CA PRO A 59 20.52 9.11 3.59
C PRO A 59 21.10 10.28 4.40
N GLY A 60 21.54 9.99 5.64
CA GLY A 60 22.23 10.93 6.52
C GLY A 60 21.35 11.59 7.59
N ALA A 61 21.96 12.43 8.44
CA ALA A 61 21.32 13.02 9.62
C ALA A 61 20.16 13.98 9.30
N ARG A 62 20.17 14.60 8.11
CA ARG A 62 19.07 15.41 7.56
C ARG A 62 18.31 14.69 6.44
N GLY A 63 18.50 13.38 6.35
CA GLY A 63 17.83 12.51 5.39
C GLY A 63 16.41 12.18 5.80
N GLY A 64 15.74 11.36 4.98
CA GLY A 64 14.34 10.99 5.18
C GLY A 64 13.66 10.69 3.86
N PHE A 65 12.33 10.74 3.87
CA PHE A 65 11.50 10.31 2.75
C PHE A 65 10.75 11.49 2.13
N ARG A 66 10.58 11.44 0.81
CA ARG A 66 9.68 12.32 0.04
C ARG A 66 8.90 11.51 -0.98
N LEU A 67 7.79 12.05 -1.47
CA LEU A 67 7.08 11.42 -2.60
C LEU A 67 7.99 11.41 -3.84
N ALA A 68 8.00 10.29 -4.54
CA ALA A 68 8.70 10.15 -5.83
C ALA A 68 7.79 10.47 -7.02
N ARG A 69 6.48 10.47 -6.81
CA ARG A 69 5.44 10.67 -7.82
C ARG A 69 4.41 11.66 -7.27
N ARG A 70 3.68 12.34 -8.16
CA ARG A 70 2.61 13.24 -7.73
C ARG A 70 1.46 12.46 -7.08
N PRO A 71 0.69 13.05 -6.14
CA PRO A 71 -0.41 12.36 -5.45
C PRO A 71 -1.44 11.73 -6.39
N GLU A 72 -1.72 12.33 -7.54
CA GLU A 72 -2.67 11.84 -8.55
C GLU A 72 -2.16 10.58 -9.29
N GLN A 73 -0.87 10.25 -9.14
CA GLN A 73 -0.22 9.10 -9.78
C GLN A 73 0.07 7.95 -8.81
N ILE A 74 -0.38 8.07 -7.56
CA ILE A 74 -0.18 7.06 -6.53
C ILE A 74 -1.54 6.54 -6.11
N SER A 75 -1.87 5.31 -6.52
CA SER A 75 -3.12 4.65 -6.12
C SER A 75 -2.98 3.95 -4.77
N LEU A 76 -4.11 3.63 -4.12
CA LEU A 76 -4.09 2.78 -2.92
C LEU A 76 -3.53 1.39 -3.24
N MET A 77 -3.83 0.88 -4.43
CA MET A 77 -3.30 -0.41 -4.89
C MET A 77 -1.77 -0.39 -5.04
N ASP A 78 -1.16 0.73 -5.42
CA ASP A 78 0.30 0.84 -5.46
C ASP A 78 0.91 0.64 -4.08
N VAL A 79 0.35 1.29 -3.07
CA VAL A 79 0.82 1.20 -1.67
C VAL A 79 0.58 -0.20 -1.11
N VAL A 80 -0.60 -0.78 -1.36
CA VAL A 80 -0.92 -2.16 -0.98
C VAL A 80 0.06 -3.14 -1.62
N ALA A 81 0.29 -3.05 -2.93
CA ALA A 81 1.20 -3.96 -3.65
C ALA A 81 2.64 -3.82 -3.17
N ALA A 82 3.07 -2.61 -2.80
CA ALA A 82 4.42 -2.36 -2.28
C ALA A 82 4.63 -2.98 -0.89
N VAL A 83 3.60 -3.00 -0.04
CA VAL A 83 3.70 -3.47 1.35
C VAL A 83 3.37 -4.95 1.50
N GLU A 84 2.28 -5.42 0.88
CA GLU A 84 1.79 -6.81 0.97
C GLU A 84 2.43 -7.71 -0.09
N GLY A 85 2.92 -7.13 -1.19
CA GLY A 85 3.37 -7.87 -2.36
C GLY A 85 2.26 -8.08 -3.40
N ARG A 86 2.56 -8.89 -4.42
CA ARG A 86 1.69 -9.12 -5.59
C ARG A 86 1.14 -10.54 -5.68
N GLU A 87 1.21 -11.30 -4.60
CA GLU A 87 0.69 -12.66 -4.57
C GLU A 87 -0.84 -12.67 -4.65
N ASP A 88 -1.40 -13.73 -5.24
CA ASP A 88 -2.83 -13.96 -5.31
C ASP A 88 -3.35 -14.31 -3.90
N VAL A 89 -4.52 -13.77 -3.52
CA VAL A 89 -5.11 -14.01 -2.19
C VAL A 89 -5.59 -15.47 -2.08
N PHE A 90 -5.95 -16.08 -3.21
CA PHE A 90 -6.39 -17.46 -3.29
C PHE A 90 -5.60 -18.21 -4.37
N ARG A 91 -4.93 -19.29 -3.95
CA ARG A 91 -4.20 -20.19 -4.85
C ARG A 91 -4.91 -21.54 -4.95
N CYS A 92 -5.47 -21.82 -6.12
CA CYS A 92 -6.01 -23.16 -6.41
C CYS A 92 -4.86 -24.16 -6.53
N THR A 93 -4.97 -25.29 -5.82
CA THR A 93 -4.00 -26.40 -5.89
C THR A 93 -4.57 -27.63 -6.60
N GLU A 94 -5.68 -27.43 -7.34
CA GLU A 94 -6.38 -28.43 -8.13
C GLU A 94 -6.78 -29.69 -7.32
N ILE A 95 -7.30 -29.49 -6.11
CA ILE A 95 -7.76 -30.61 -5.25
C ILE A 95 -8.90 -31.42 -5.88
N ARG A 96 -9.65 -30.83 -6.83
CA ARG A 96 -10.69 -31.54 -7.60
C ARG A 96 -10.15 -32.67 -8.47
N ARG A 97 -8.84 -32.70 -8.75
CA ARG A 97 -8.14 -33.76 -9.49
C ARG A 97 -7.59 -34.86 -8.57
N ARG A 98 -7.91 -34.81 -7.27
CA ARG A 98 -7.43 -35.75 -6.25
C ARG A 98 -8.61 -36.53 -5.68
N GLY A 99 -8.34 -37.62 -4.96
CA GLY A 99 -9.38 -38.47 -4.39
C GLY A 99 -10.28 -39.05 -5.48
N GLU A 100 -11.60 -38.94 -5.32
CA GLU A 100 -12.58 -39.39 -6.32
C GLU A 100 -12.37 -38.78 -7.72
N GLY A 101 -11.86 -37.55 -7.80
CA GLY A 101 -11.58 -36.89 -9.06
C GLY A 101 -10.31 -37.37 -9.76
N ALA A 102 -9.52 -38.27 -9.16
CA ALA A 102 -8.29 -38.80 -9.77
C ALA A 102 -8.56 -39.76 -10.92
N GLU A 103 -9.72 -40.43 -10.91
CA GLU A 103 -10.14 -41.35 -11.98
C GLU A 103 -10.99 -40.64 -13.06
N ALA A 104 -11.33 -39.37 -12.84
CA ALA A 104 -12.12 -38.60 -13.79
C ALA A 104 -11.30 -38.29 -15.06
N PRO A 105 -11.93 -38.33 -16.24
CA PRO A 105 -11.26 -38.04 -17.50
C PRO A 105 -10.83 -36.57 -17.59
N GLU A 106 -9.64 -36.33 -18.14
CA GLU A 106 -9.02 -34.98 -18.23
C GLU A 106 -9.94 -33.92 -18.86
N ARG A 107 -10.86 -34.33 -19.75
CA ARG A 107 -11.84 -33.44 -20.38
C ARG A 107 -12.70 -32.65 -19.39
N GLU A 108 -12.90 -33.17 -18.17
CA GLU A 108 -13.67 -32.50 -17.12
C GLU A 108 -12.91 -31.35 -16.44
N PHE A 109 -11.59 -31.28 -16.64
CA PHE A 109 -10.71 -30.30 -16.02
C PHE A 109 -10.10 -29.30 -17.02
N LEU A 110 -10.56 -29.29 -18.27
CA LEU A 110 -10.07 -28.38 -19.33
C LEU A 110 -10.32 -26.91 -19.01
N GLN A 111 -11.42 -26.61 -18.31
CA GLN A 111 -11.72 -25.26 -17.85
C GLN A 111 -11.09 -25.01 -16.48
N PRO A 112 -10.66 -23.76 -16.20
CA PRO A 112 -10.22 -23.38 -14.86
C PRO A 112 -11.27 -23.79 -13.82
N CYS A 113 -10.81 -24.23 -12.65
CA CYS A 113 -11.69 -24.55 -11.53
C CYS A 113 -12.66 -23.39 -11.27
N GLY A 114 -13.98 -23.66 -11.27
CA GLY A 114 -15.00 -22.63 -11.10
C GLY A 114 -14.86 -21.84 -9.79
N ILE A 115 -14.42 -22.51 -8.71
CA ILE A 115 -14.08 -21.87 -7.44
C ILE A 115 -12.91 -20.90 -7.63
N ALA A 116 -11.83 -21.35 -8.29
CA ALA A 116 -10.66 -20.50 -8.56
C ALA A 116 -11.03 -19.28 -9.41
N ALA A 117 -11.88 -19.45 -10.42
CA ALA A 117 -12.37 -18.37 -11.25
C ALA A 117 -13.20 -17.36 -10.45
N ALA A 118 -14.12 -17.82 -9.59
CA ALA A 118 -14.92 -16.96 -8.73
C ALA A 118 -14.06 -16.18 -7.73
N MET A 119 -13.11 -16.84 -7.08
CA MET A 119 -12.17 -16.21 -6.14
C MET A 119 -11.31 -15.15 -6.84
N ARG A 120 -10.78 -15.47 -8.04
CA ARG A 120 -10.00 -14.52 -8.85
C ARG A 120 -10.84 -13.31 -9.27
N LYS A 121 -12.11 -13.51 -9.64
CA LYS A 121 -13.02 -12.41 -9.99
C LYS A 121 -13.21 -11.46 -8.81
N ALA A 122 -13.44 -11.99 -7.61
CA ALA A 122 -13.58 -11.18 -6.39
C ALA A 122 -12.30 -10.39 -6.08
N GLU A 123 -11.14 -11.03 -6.16
CA GLU A 123 -9.85 -10.37 -5.95
C GLU A 123 -9.60 -9.23 -6.95
N LEU A 124 -9.89 -9.47 -8.24
CA LEU A 124 -9.73 -8.43 -9.27
C LEU A 124 -10.68 -7.26 -9.06
N ALA A 125 -11.91 -7.49 -8.56
CA ALA A 125 -12.82 -6.41 -8.22
C ALA A 125 -12.23 -5.52 -7.11
N TRP A 126 -11.78 -6.13 -6.01
CA TRP A 126 -11.14 -5.38 -4.92
C TRP A 126 -9.89 -4.60 -5.36
N ARG A 127 -9.02 -5.23 -6.17
CA ARG A 127 -7.83 -4.55 -6.72
C ARG A 127 -8.18 -3.35 -7.60
N ARG A 128 -9.27 -3.44 -8.37
CA ARG A 128 -9.75 -2.33 -9.21
C ARG A 128 -10.26 -1.17 -8.38
N GLU A 129 -11.03 -1.44 -7.32
CA GLU A 129 -11.50 -0.39 -6.41
C GLU A 129 -10.32 0.38 -5.79
N LEU A 130 -9.29 -0.33 -5.32
CA LEU A 130 -8.10 0.31 -4.77
C LEU A 130 -7.27 1.05 -5.82
N ALA A 131 -7.24 0.57 -7.05
CA ALA A 131 -6.50 1.22 -8.15
C ALA A 131 -7.21 2.49 -8.64
N ALA A 132 -8.53 2.58 -8.46
CA ALA A 132 -9.35 3.72 -8.85
C ALA A 132 -9.31 4.88 -7.84
N GLN A 133 -8.64 4.73 -6.70
CA GLN A 133 -8.50 5.76 -5.68
C GLN A 133 -7.03 6.15 -5.54
N THR A 134 -6.75 7.45 -5.65
CA THR A 134 -5.42 8.04 -5.53
C THR A 134 -5.23 8.77 -4.22
N LEU A 135 -4.00 9.14 -3.88
CA LEU A 135 -3.74 10.01 -2.74
C LEU A 135 -4.42 11.38 -2.92
N ALA A 136 -4.51 11.90 -4.14
CA ALA A 136 -5.19 13.16 -4.42
C ALA A 136 -6.69 13.08 -4.08
N ASP A 137 -7.36 11.99 -4.47
CA ASP A 137 -8.79 11.78 -4.15
C ASP A 137 -9.01 11.74 -2.63
N LEU A 138 -8.10 11.07 -1.89
CA LEU A 138 -8.14 11.04 -0.44
C LEU A 138 -7.88 12.40 0.20
N MET A 139 -7.02 13.23 -0.39
CA MET A 139 -6.77 14.59 0.08
C MET A 139 -8.01 15.47 -0.12
N GLU A 140 -8.73 15.31 -1.23
CA GLU A 140 -9.98 16.03 -1.53
C GLU A 140 -11.11 15.60 -0.60
N ALA A 141 -11.24 14.31 -0.31
CA ALA A 141 -12.25 13.78 0.61
C ALA A 141 -11.96 14.08 2.09
N ALA A 142 -10.73 14.46 2.44
CA ALA A 142 -10.33 14.73 3.82
C ALA A 142 -10.97 16.04 4.34
N PRO A 143 -11.16 16.17 5.67
CA PRO A 143 -11.61 17.43 6.26
C PRO A 143 -10.70 18.59 5.82
N PRO A 144 -11.23 19.80 5.49
CA PRO A 144 -10.43 20.92 4.99
C PRO A 144 -9.25 21.32 5.89
N SER A 145 -9.37 21.04 7.19
CA SER A 145 -8.35 21.32 8.20
C SER A 145 -7.21 20.29 8.26
N ALA A 146 -7.33 19.13 7.60
CA ALA A 146 -6.36 18.03 7.70
C ALA A 146 -4.97 18.43 7.20
N GLY A 147 -4.86 18.93 5.97
CA GLY A 147 -3.57 19.37 5.43
C GLY A 147 -2.96 20.55 6.21
N GLY A 148 -3.81 21.44 6.74
CA GLY A 148 -3.36 22.53 7.61
C GLY A 148 -2.80 22.04 8.95
N ARG A 149 -3.44 21.03 9.57
CA ARG A 149 -2.91 20.39 10.79
C ARG A 149 -1.56 19.72 10.52
N ALA A 150 -1.43 19.05 9.38
CA ALA A 150 -0.17 18.39 9.01
C ALA A 150 0.97 19.40 8.87
N ARG A 151 0.77 20.47 8.10
CA ARG A 151 1.78 21.52 7.92
C ARG A 151 2.20 22.17 9.25
N ARG A 152 1.23 22.57 10.09
CA ARG A 152 1.54 23.15 11.42
C ARG A 152 2.29 22.19 12.34
N HIS A 153 1.95 20.90 12.32
CA HIS A 153 2.66 19.90 13.12
C HIS A 153 4.11 19.76 12.63
N TYR A 154 4.31 19.68 11.31
CA TYR A 154 5.64 19.58 10.72
C TYR A 154 6.51 20.80 11.04
N GLU A 155 5.99 22.01 10.87
CA GLU A 155 6.69 23.27 11.22
C GLU A 155 7.15 23.29 12.69
N ARG A 156 6.31 22.83 13.61
CA ARG A 156 6.63 22.79 15.05
C ARG A 156 7.71 21.76 15.41
N THR A 157 7.85 20.70 14.60
CA THR A 157 8.71 19.55 14.90
C THR A 157 9.98 19.52 14.04
N ARG A 158 10.05 20.37 13.01
CA ARG A 158 11.23 20.64 12.20
C ARG A 158 12.26 21.42 13.02
N ARG A 159 13.17 20.68 13.68
CA ARG A 159 14.36 21.23 14.36
C ARG A 159 15.48 21.48 13.35
#